data_AF-A0A397JGV2-F1
#
_entry.id   AF-A0A397JGV2-F1
#
_cell.length_a   1.000
_cell.length_b   1.000
_cell.length_c   1.000
_cell.angle_alpha   90.00
_cell.angle_beta   90.00
_cell.angle_gamma   90.00
#
_symmetry.space_group_name_H-M   'P 1'
#
loop_
_entity.id
_entity.type
_entity.pdbx_description
1 polymer ?
#
loop_
_entity_poly.entity_id
_entity_poly.type
_entity_poly.pdbx_seq_one_letter_code
_entity_poly.pdbx_strand_id
1 'polypeptide(L)'
;MMEFEQITATSINNNNVNNNIVIGGIENTTTQFFKVYVRICQFSKSSDQYPGSTLIRSKNSKDLAFYFKFNEETISICLNSVKDEILIPLNQLVSFKLSSSLQICMKLLPNFHRTYLRREESKVTFKKNKDPTGGLLAGTHSILLTPYNECCPEVLFLIEAGINKLWFDRFGIVNELKLSTNSPSLSISCYFPHQTKALLLLFPKNENFFHFVVYIKGRFKYPLKRLKYKTRKGDIVSLNDEKDWELAKGSAIIKNTIEIYIE
;
A
#
# COMPACT_ATOMS: atom_id res chain seq x y z
N MET A 1 4.07 -25.52 -12.18
CA MET A 1 4.00 -26.47 -11.05
C MET A 1 4.69 -25.77 -9.88
N MET A 2 3.91 -25.19 -8.97
CA MET A 2 4.41 -24.39 -7.84
C MET A 2 4.28 -25.23 -6.57
N GLU A 3 5.41 -25.48 -5.90
CA GLU A 3 5.46 -26.11 -4.58
C GLU A 3 5.25 -25.04 -3.50
N PHE A 4 4.26 -25.29 -2.62
CA PHE A 4 4.06 -24.57 -1.37
C PHE A 4 4.73 -25.36 -0.26
N GLU A 5 5.79 -24.83 0.34
CA GLU A 5 6.31 -25.37 1.61
C GLU A 5 5.48 -24.84 2.78
N GLN A 6 4.66 -25.71 3.36
CA GLN A 6 4.05 -25.52 4.68
C GLN A 6 5.03 -26.04 5.75
N ILE A 7 5.40 -25.19 6.71
CA ILE A 7 6.10 -25.61 7.93
C ILE A 7 5.09 -25.58 9.07
N THR A 8 4.63 -26.75 9.50
CA THR A 8 3.76 -26.97 10.67
C THR A 8 4.60 -27.00 11.96
N ALA A 9 4.10 -26.36 13.02
CA ALA A 9 4.59 -26.55 14.39
C ALA A 9 3.40 -26.84 15.32
N THR A 10 3.63 -27.80 16.21
CA THR A 10 2.67 -28.61 16.95
C THR A 10 1.84 -27.82 17.98
N SER A 11 0.59 -28.26 18.15
CA SER A 11 -0.48 -27.71 18.99
C SER A 11 -0.18 -27.64 20.49
N ILE A 12 -0.68 -26.59 21.15
CA ILE A 12 -1.16 -26.64 22.54
C ILE A 12 -2.54 -25.94 22.60
N ASN A 13 -3.53 -26.69 23.08
CA ASN A 13 -4.92 -26.31 23.31
C ASN A 13 -5.05 -25.17 24.33
N ASN A 14 -5.96 -24.22 24.10
CA ASN A 14 -6.92 -23.80 25.11
C ASN A 14 -8.09 -23.00 24.52
N ASN A 15 -9.29 -23.45 24.89
CA ASN A 15 -10.59 -22.89 24.56
C ASN A 15 -10.71 -21.44 25.02
N ASN A 16 -11.19 -20.55 24.14
CA ASN A 16 -12.29 -19.64 24.48
C ASN A 16 -12.88 -18.97 23.24
N VAL A 17 -14.21 -19.04 23.20
CA VAL A 17 -15.14 -18.51 22.19
C VAL A 17 -14.95 -17.01 22.02
N ASN A 18 -14.87 -16.51 20.77
CA ASN A 18 -15.48 -15.24 20.35
C ASN A 18 -15.40 -15.00 18.82
N ASN A 19 -16.59 -14.91 18.21
CA ASN A 19 -16.99 -14.20 16.98
C ASN A 19 -16.07 -14.25 15.76
N ASN A 20 -16.20 -15.32 14.99
CA ASN A 20 -15.66 -15.47 13.64
C ASN A 20 -16.48 -14.67 12.61
N ILE A 21 -15.88 -13.65 12.01
CA ILE A 21 -16.26 -13.20 10.66
C ILE A 21 -15.33 -13.94 9.70
N VAL A 22 -15.86 -14.95 9.02
CA VAL A 22 -15.14 -15.73 8.01
C VAL A 22 -15.16 -14.94 6.69
N ILE A 23 -14.03 -14.38 6.30
CA ILE A 23 -13.75 -14.03 4.91
C ILE A 23 -12.63 -14.97 4.45
N GLY A 24 -13.00 -15.98 3.66
CA GLY A 24 -12.13 -16.82 2.83
C GLY A 24 -10.81 -17.29 3.45
N GLY A 25 -10.82 -18.49 4.04
CA GLY A 25 -9.65 -19.39 4.02
C GLY A 25 -8.36 -18.92 4.69
N ILE A 26 -8.44 -18.35 5.89
CA ILE A 26 -7.25 -18.12 6.73
C ILE A 26 -7.46 -18.87 8.04
N GLU A 27 -6.78 -20.00 8.20
CA GLU A 27 -6.67 -20.67 9.49
C GLU A 27 -5.82 -19.82 10.45
N ASN A 28 -6.32 -19.64 11.66
CA ASN A 28 -5.67 -18.87 12.72
C ASN A 28 -4.39 -19.58 13.19
N THR A 29 -3.22 -19.13 12.72
CA THR A 29 -1.98 -19.09 13.51
C THR A 29 -1.08 -17.93 13.06
N THR A 30 -0.69 -17.09 14.02
CA THR A 30 0.57 -16.31 14.11
C THR A 30 0.97 -15.34 12.97
N THR A 31 0.77 -14.04 13.23
CA THR A 31 1.31 -12.87 12.50
C THR A 31 0.86 -12.74 11.04
N GLN A 32 -0.22 -11.98 10.80
CA GLN A 32 -0.54 -11.49 9.45
C GLN A 32 0.50 -10.44 9.06
N PHE A 33 1.40 -10.82 8.15
CA PHE A 33 2.31 -9.89 7.50
C PHE A 33 2.17 -10.00 5.99
N PHE A 34 2.34 -8.88 5.31
CA PHE A 34 2.54 -8.85 3.87
C PHE A 34 4.03 -8.78 3.57
N LYS A 35 4.45 -9.50 2.53
CA LYS A 35 5.82 -9.51 2.03
C LYS A 35 5.82 -9.20 0.55
N VAL A 36 6.67 -8.25 0.15
CA VAL A 36 6.86 -7.83 -1.22
C VAL A 36 8.34 -7.91 -1.55
N TYR A 37 8.72 -8.64 -2.60
CA TYR A 37 10.10 -8.62 -3.08
C TYR A 37 10.39 -7.34 -3.87
N VAL A 38 11.52 -6.72 -3.58
CA VAL A 38 11.89 -5.39 -4.08
C VAL A 38 13.10 -5.53 -5.00
N ARG A 39 13.07 -4.84 -6.14
CA ARG A 39 14.18 -4.80 -7.10
C ARG A 39 15.14 -3.65 -6.82
N ILE A 40 14.60 -2.49 -6.44
CA ILE A 40 15.38 -1.28 -6.19
C ILE A 40 14.85 -0.61 -4.92
N CYS A 41 15.77 -0.24 -4.02
CA CYS A 41 15.52 0.63 -2.89
C CYS A 41 16.33 1.91 -3.07
N GLN A 42 15.66 3.06 -3.24
CA GLN A 42 16.29 4.35 -3.44
C GLN A 42 16.08 5.24 -2.22
N PHE A 43 17.12 5.99 -1.85
CA PHE A 43 17.11 6.89 -0.70
C PHE A 43 17.27 8.34 -1.17
N SER A 44 16.46 9.24 -0.63
CA SER A 44 16.62 10.69 -0.85
C SER A 44 16.81 11.42 0.47
N LYS A 45 17.76 12.37 0.45
CA LYS A 45 18.07 13.26 1.57
C LYS A 45 17.38 14.62 1.49
N SER A 46 16.82 15.00 0.34
CA SER A 46 16.10 16.27 0.15
C SER A 46 14.59 16.05 0.12
N SER A 47 13.84 16.97 0.72
CA SER A 47 12.35 16.99 0.71
C SER A 47 11.77 17.31 -0.66
N ASP A 48 12.50 18.02 -1.53
CA ASP A 48 11.91 18.77 -2.65
C ASP A 48 12.55 18.53 -4.04
N GLN A 49 13.46 17.57 -4.22
CA GLN A 49 14.05 17.29 -5.54
C GLN A 49 14.16 15.79 -5.86
N TYR A 50 13.86 15.45 -7.12
CA TYR A 50 14.26 14.18 -7.74
C TYR A 50 15.80 14.05 -7.66
N PRO A 51 16.37 12.93 -7.19
CA PRO A 51 17.58 13.02 -6.40
C PRO A 51 18.82 12.65 -7.21
N GLY A 52 19.97 13.21 -6.83
CA GLY A 52 21.26 12.52 -6.90
C GLY A 52 21.25 11.30 -5.97
N SER A 53 20.39 10.33 -6.30
CA SER A 53 19.91 9.26 -5.43
C SER A 53 20.94 8.16 -5.26
N THR A 54 21.24 7.84 -4.00
CA THR A 54 21.93 6.61 -3.67
C THR A 54 20.90 5.48 -3.63
N LEU A 55 21.24 4.32 -4.20
CA LEU A 55 20.33 3.19 -4.33
C LEU A 55 21.01 1.87 -4.00
N ILE A 56 20.20 0.93 -3.54
CA ILE A 56 20.55 -0.49 -3.44
C ILE A 56 19.70 -1.23 -4.48
N ARG A 57 20.37 -2.02 -5.33
CA ARG A 57 19.73 -2.87 -6.33
C ARG A 57 19.90 -4.33 -5.94
N SER A 58 18.82 -5.10 -6.04
CA SER A 58 18.87 -6.54 -5.86
C SER A 58 19.67 -7.20 -6.99
N LYS A 59 20.42 -8.27 -6.68
CA LYS A 59 21.06 -9.13 -7.70
C LYS A 59 20.11 -10.26 -8.12
N ASN A 60 19.27 -10.71 -7.20
CA ASN A 60 18.23 -11.72 -7.41
C ASN A 60 16.91 -11.34 -6.72
N SER A 61 15.83 -12.07 -7.04
CA SER A 61 14.47 -11.79 -6.52
C SER A 61 14.32 -11.91 -5.01
N LYS A 62 15.27 -12.55 -4.32
CA LYS A 62 15.24 -12.77 -2.86
C LYS A 62 16.23 -11.87 -2.11
N ASP A 63 16.88 -10.90 -2.76
CA ASP A 63 17.88 -10.07 -2.09
C ASP A 63 17.29 -8.96 -1.23
N LEU A 64 16.24 -8.31 -1.71
CA LEU A 64 15.56 -7.21 -1.04
C LEU A 64 14.08 -7.55 -0.88
N ALA A 65 13.54 -7.23 0.29
CA ALA A 65 12.11 -7.38 0.55
C ALA A 65 11.59 -6.25 1.43
N PHE A 66 10.32 -5.92 1.25
CA PHE A 66 9.55 -5.07 2.11
C PHE A 66 8.55 -5.92 2.87
N TYR A 67 8.45 -5.72 4.18
CA TYR A 67 7.42 -6.34 5.01
C TYR A 67 6.56 -5.27 5.65
N PHE A 68 5.27 -5.58 5.74
CA PHE A 68 4.35 -4.86 6.58
C PHE A 68 3.69 -5.84 7.55
N LYS A 69 3.86 -5.59 8.85
CA LYS A 69 3.34 -6.47 9.90
C LYS A 69 2.24 -5.74 10.67
N PHE A 70 0.99 -6.17 10.49
CA PHE A 70 -0.17 -5.48 11.08
C PHE A 70 -0.08 -5.38 12.60
N ASN A 71 0.29 -6.47 13.26
CA ASN A 71 0.27 -6.55 14.71
C ASN A 71 1.43 -5.83 15.39
N GLU A 72 2.52 -5.56 14.66
CA GLU A 72 3.72 -4.94 15.22
C GLU A 72 3.75 -3.43 14.98
N GLU A 73 2.81 -2.86 14.22
CA GLU A 73 2.81 -1.44 13.82
C GLU A 73 4.19 -0.99 13.31
N THR A 74 4.86 -1.88 12.57
CA THR A 74 6.15 -1.64 11.93
C THR A 74 6.11 -2.01 10.45
N ILE A 75 6.88 -1.27 9.67
CA ILE A 75 7.33 -1.69 8.35
C ILE A 75 8.78 -2.17 8.46
N SER A 76 9.18 -3.06 7.57
CA SER A 76 10.56 -3.51 7.52
C SER A 76 11.11 -3.58 6.11
N ILE A 77 12.38 -3.23 5.97
CA ILE A 77 13.15 -3.36 4.73
C ILE A 77 14.25 -4.36 5.00
N CYS A 78 14.19 -5.48 4.29
CA CYS A 78 15.18 -6.53 4.36
C CYS A 78 16.18 -6.41 3.20
N LEU A 79 17.46 -6.63 3.52
CA LEU A 79 18.62 -6.50 2.66
C LEU A 79 19.47 -7.77 2.72
N ASN A 80 20.43 -7.90 1.80
CA ASN A 80 21.46 -8.94 1.80
C ASN A 80 20.87 -10.36 1.86
N SER A 81 20.04 -10.71 0.87
CA SER A 81 19.33 -11.99 0.82
C SER A 81 18.37 -12.17 2.00
N VAL A 82 17.70 -11.07 2.37
CA VAL A 82 16.76 -10.98 3.50
C VAL A 82 17.41 -11.26 4.87
N LYS A 83 18.74 -11.24 4.99
CA LYS A 83 19.44 -11.53 6.24
C LYS A 83 19.49 -10.34 7.18
N ASP A 84 19.62 -9.13 6.65
CA ASP A 84 19.62 -7.91 7.47
C ASP A 84 18.26 -7.22 7.35
N GLU A 85 17.63 -6.90 8.47
CA GLU A 85 16.30 -6.27 8.53
C GLU A 85 16.37 -4.91 9.20
N ILE A 86 15.78 -3.91 8.56
CA ILE A 86 15.63 -2.55 9.08
C ILE A 86 14.17 -2.40 9.47
N LEU A 87 13.89 -2.34 10.77
CA LEU A 87 12.55 -2.07 11.31
C LEU A 87 12.36 -0.57 11.48
N ILE A 88 11.26 -0.06 10.94
CA ILE A 88 10.83 1.33 11.06
C ILE A 88 9.42 1.33 11.64
N PRO A 89 9.20 1.90 12.83
CA PRO A 89 7.86 2.03 13.39
C PRO A 89 6.98 2.91 12.51
N LEU A 90 5.67 2.60 12.43
CA LEU A 90 4.73 3.39 11.64
C LEU A 90 4.69 4.85 12.08
N ASN A 91 4.93 5.13 13.37
CA ASN A 91 4.96 6.49 13.88
C ASN A 91 6.08 7.39 13.36
N GLN A 92 6.99 6.81 12.57
CA GLN A 92 8.04 7.54 11.87
C GLN A 92 7.64 7.94 10.45
N LEU A 93 6.50 7.45 9.94
CA LEU A 93 6.00 7.78 8.62
C LEU A 93 5.29 9.14 8.64
N VAL A 94 5.76 10.03 7.78
CA VAL A 94 5.09 11.28 7.41
C VAL A 94 4.07 11.01 6.30
N SER A 95 4.44 10.15 5.35
CA SER A 95 3.51 9.69 4.33
C SER A 95 3.88 8.33 3.74
N PHE A 96 2.86 7.63 3.26
CA PHE A 96 2.97 6.34 2.59
C PHE A 96 1.99 6.31 1.42
N LYS A 97 2.47 6.01 0.21
CA LYS A 97 1.61 5.90 -0.96
C LYS A 97 2.20 5.01 -2.03
N LEU A 98 1.35 4.43 -2.86
CA LEU A 98 1.75 3.82 -4.12
C LEU A 98 1.79 4.87 -5.24
N SER A 99 2.84 4.85 -6.06
CA SER A 99 2.86 5.61 -7.31
C SER A 99 1.93 4.97 -8.35
N SER A 100 1.66 5.69 -9.44
CA SER A 100 0.96 5.13 -10.62
C SER A 100 1.69 3.93 -11.23
N SER A 101 3.01 3.84 -11.05
CA SER A 101 3.86 2.72 -11.45
C SER A 101 3.99 1.62 -10.39
N LEU A 102 3.11 1.61 -9.37
CA LEU A 102 3.10 0.64 -8.26
C LEU A 102 4.41 0.60 -7.44
N GLN A 103 5.14 1.71 -7.41
CA GLN A 103 6.29 1.87 -6.52
C GLN A 103 5.80 2.31 -5.14
N ILE A 104 6.44 1.81 -4.08
CA ILE A 104 6.10 2.18 -2.71
C ILE A 104 6.90 3.44 -2.36
N CYS A 105 6.20 4.55 -2.17
CA CYS A 105 6.74 5.85 -1.79
C CYS A 105 6.51 6.10 -0.30
N MET A 106 7.58 6.34 0.45
CA MET A 106 7.49 6.63 1.88
C MET A 106 8.27 7.90 2.20
N LYS A 107 7.65 8.83 2.93
CA LYS A 107 8.35 9.94 3.59
C LYS A 107 8.44 9.67 5.08
N LEU A 108 9.59 10.01 5.65
CA LEU A 108 9.96 9.71 7.02
C LEU A 108 10.26 11.01 7.77
N LEU A 109 10.09 10.98 9.09
CA LEU A 109 10.55 12.06 9.95
C LEU A 109 12.08 12.24 9.82
N PRO A 110 12.60 13.48 9.95
CA PRO A 110 14.02 13.71 10.05
C PRO A 110 14.64 12.86 11.16
N ASN A 111 15.75 12.19 10.88
CA ASN A 111 16.43 11.29 11.82
C ASN A 111 15.51 10.21 12.42
N PHE A 112 14.52 9.74 11.66
CA PHE A 112 13.57 8.73 12.10
C PHE A 112 14.21 7.56 12.84
N HIS A 113 13.49 7.07 13.84
CA HIS A 113 13.89 5.91 14.63
C HIS A 113 13.84 4.63 13.78
N ARG A 114 14.87 3.80 13.94
CA ARG A 114 14.97 2.49 13.29
C ARG A 114 15.77 1.51 14.14
N THR A 115 15.45 0.23 14.01
CA THR A 115 16.19 -0.87 14.62
C THR A 115 16.74 -1.78 13.54
N TYR A 116 18.01 -2.18 13.66
CA TYR A 116 18.62 -3.15 12.76
C TYR A 116 18.62 -4.52 13.41
N LEU A 117 18.14 -5.52 12.68
CA LEU A 117 18.15 -6.92 13.08
C LEU A 117 18.92 -7.76 12.05
N ARG A 118 19.45 -8.89 12.49
CA ARG A 118 19.93 -9.96 11.62
C ARG A 118 19.10 -11.22 11.82
N ARG A 119 18.57 -11.75 10.73
CA ARG A 119 17.85 -13.02 10.67
C ARG A 119 18.85 -14.15 10.44
N GLU A 120 18.84 -15.13 11.32
CA GLU A 120 19.50 -16.41 11.08
C GLU A 120 18.49 -17.47 10.60
N GLU A 121 19.02 -18.49 9.92
CA GLU A 121 18.24 -19.62 9.40
C GLU A 121 17.48 -20.37 10.52
N SER A 122 17.97 -20.27 11.76
CA SER A 122 17.39 -20.85 12.98
C SER A 122 16.22 -20.05 13.59
N LYS A 123 15.66 -19.06 12.88
CA LYS A 123 14.61 -18.10 13.32
C LYS A 123 15.02 -17.16 14.46
N VAL A 124 16.22 -17.26 15.02
CA VAL A 124 16.71 -16.32 16.03
C VAL A 124 17.04 -14.99 15.33
N THR A 125 16.55 -13.89 15.90
CA THR A 125 16.83 -12.53 15.43
C THR A 125 17.73 -11.81 16.43
N PHE A 126 18.82 -11.23 15.94
CA PHE A 126 19.78 -10.51 16.77
C PHE A 126 19.77 -9.03 16.44
N LYS A 127 19.75 -8.18 17.47
CA LYS A 127 19.91 -6.74 17.28
C LYS A 127 21.33 -6.43 16.78
N LYS A 128 21.41 -5.64 15.72
CA LYS A 128 22.65 -5.20 15.09
C LYS A 128 22.86 -3.73 15.41
N ASN A 129 24.08 -3.37 15.80
CA ASN A 129 24.43 -1.97 16.09
C ASN A 129 24.90 -1.21 14.85
N LYS A 130 25.14 -1.91 13.73
CA LYS A 130 25.66 -1.34 12.49
C LYS A 130 24.58 -1.27 11.42
N ASP A 131 24.45 -0.10 10.80
CA ASP A 131 23.55 0.14 9.66
C ASP A 131 23.91 -0.78 8.48
N PRO A 132 23.01 -1.69 8.06
CA PRO A 132 23.26 -2.61 6.95
C PRO A 132 23.26 -1.93 5.58
N THR A 133 22.84 -0.66 5.48
CA THR A 133 22.92 0.13 4.24
C THR A 133 24.27 0.83 4.06
N GLY A 134 25.17 0.77 5.05
CA GLY A 134 26.43 1.52 4.99
C GLY A 134 26.26 3.01 5.21
N GLY A 135 25.20 3.44 5.93
CA GLY A 135 24.95 4.84 6.28
C GLY A 135 24.01 5.58 5.33
N LEU A 136 23.40 4.90 4.34
CA LEU A 136 22.46 5.54 3.42
C LEU A 136 21.20 6.05 4.14
N LEU A 137 20.81 5.44 5.25
CA LEU A 137 19.68 5.89 6.06
C LEU A 137 19.97 7.19 6.83
N ALA A 138 21.24 7.59 6.96
CA ALA A 138 21.61 8.83 7.64
C ALA A 138 21.16 10.05 6.84
N GLY A 139 20.27 10.85 7.42
CA GLY A 139 19.67 12.02 6.78
C GLY A 139 18.68 11.69 5.66
N THR A 140 18.24 10.43 5.54
CA THR A 140 17.21 10.05 4.57
C THR A 140 15.85 10.57 5.04
N HIS A 141 15.12 11.22 4.13
CA HIS A 141 13.77 11.74 4.32
C HIS A 141 12.73 10.99 3.50
N SER A 142 13.14 10.32 2.41
CA SER A 142 12.23 9.47 1.66
C SER A 142 12.90 8.22 1.11
N ILE A 143 12.09 7.18 1.01
CA ILE A 143 12.47 5.88 0.48
C ILE A 143 11.49 5.54 -0.64
N LEU A 144 12.03 5.19 -1.80
CA LEU A 144 11.27 4.68 -2.94
C LEU A 144 11.64 3.22 -3.17
N LEU A 145 10.67 2.32 -3.06
CA LEU A 145 10.85 0.91 -3.34
C LEU A 145 10.18 0.58 -4.67
N THR A 146 10.93 -0.10 -5.55
CA THR A 146 10.39 -0.64 -6.81
C THR A 146 10.23 -2.14 -6.65
N PRO A 147 9.00 -2.67 -6.51
CA PRO A 147 8.76 -4.10 -6.47
C PRO A 147 9.24 -4.82 -7.74
N TYR A 148 9.38 -6.14 -7.67
CA TYR A 148 9.48 -6.97 -8.88
C TYR A 148 8.15 -7.01 -9.64
N ASN A 149 8.20 -7.16 -10.96
CA ASN A 149 7.01 -7.20 -11.83
C ASN A 149 6.06 -8.37 -11.51
N GLU A 150 6.58 -9.41 -10.86
CA GLU A 150 5.80 -10.58 -10.40
C GLU A 150 4.95 -10.27 -9.16
N CYS A 151 5.11 -9.09 -8.55
CA CYS A 151 4.32 -8.70 -7.38
C CYS A 151 2.86 -8.46 -7.79
N CYS A 152 1.95 -9.21 -7.16
CA CYS A 152 0.51 -9.04 -7.25
C CYS A 152 0.14 -7.60 -6.80
N PRO A 153 -0.43 -6.74 -7.66
CA PRO A 153 -0.79 -5.36 -7.29
C PRO A 153 -1.71 -5.29 -6.07
N GLU A 154 -2.66 -6.24 -5.96
CA GLU A 154 -3.60 -6.38 -4.85
C GLU A 154 -2.91 -6.36 -3.48
N VAL A 155 -1.74 -7.01 -3.36
CA VAL A 155 -0.95 -7.04 -2.13
C VAL A 155 -0.43 -5.65 -1.79
N LEU A 156 0.05 -4.90 -2.78
CA LEU A 156 0.54 -3.53 -2.58
C LEU A 156 -0.57 -2.63 -2.07
N PHE A 157 -1.74 -2.71 -2.68
CA PHE A 157 -2.88 -1.89 -2.28
C PHE A 157 -3.44 -2.28 -0.91
N LEU A 158 -3.41 -3.57 -0.54
CA LEU A 158 -3.74 -4.02 0.81
C LEU A 158 -2.75 -3.49 1.85
N ILE A 159 -1.46 -3.41 1.52
CA ILE A 159 -0.43 -2.77 2.36
C ILE A 159 -0.76 -1.28 2.54
N GLU A 160 -1.00 -0.55 1.45
CA GLU A 160 -1.31 0.88 1.50
C GLU A 160 -2.57 1.16 2.33
N ALA A 161 -3.66 0.43 2.06
CA ALA A 161 -4.89 0.53 2.83
C ALA A 161 -4.68 0.16 4.31
N GLY A 162 -3.87 -0.86 4.58
CA GLY A 162 -3.53 -1.28 5.94
C GLY A 162 -2.78 -0.21 6.73
N ILE A 163 -1.77 0.41 6.12
CA ILE A 163 -1.00 1.51 6.72
C ILE A 163 -1.88 2.74 6.92
N ASN A 164 -2.69 3.11 5.92
CA ASN A 164 -3.66 4.20 6.05
C ASN A 164 -4.60 3.98 7.23
N LYS A 165 -5.20 2.80 7.33
CA LYS A 165 -6.14 2.49 8.41
C LYS A 165 -5.48 2.45 9.79
N LEU A 166 -4.30 1.82 9.91
CA LEU A 166 -3.66 1.58 11.20
C LEU A 166 -2.90 2.80 11.74
N TRP A 167 -2.39 3.65 10.86
CA TRP A 167 -1.59 4.80 11.25
C TRP A 167 -2.34 6.11 10.99
N PHE A 168 -2.58 6.45 9.73
CA PHE A 168 -3.10 7.76 9.37
C PHE A 168 -4.53 8.01 9.88
N ASP A 169 -5.47 7.12 9.56
CA ASP A 169 -6.86 7.24 9.97
C ASP A 169 -7.03 7.10 11.49
N ARG A 170 -6.34 6.12 12.08
CA ARG A 170 -6.46 5.81 13.52
C ARG A 170 -6.02 6.97 14.40
N PHE A 171 -4.96 7.67 14.01
CA PHE A 171 -4.39 8.78 14.79
C PHE A 171 -4.78 10.15 14.25
N GLY A 172 -5.65 10.22 13.23
CA GLY A 172 -6.07 11.49 12.61
C GLY A 172 -4.92 12.25 11.94
N ILE A 173 -3.86 11.54 11.53
CA ILE A 173 -2.69 12.13 10.89
C ILE A 173 -2.99 12.23 9.40
N VAL A 174 -2.80 13.42 8.84
CA VAL A 174 -2.91 13.61 7.40
C VAL A 174 -1.74 12.88 6.73
N ASN A 175 -2.04 11.90 5.88
CA ASN A 175 -1.02 11.25 5.06
C ASN A 175 -0.49 12.25 4.02
N GLU A 176 0.60 12.95 4.36
CA GLU A 176 1.17 14.04 3.57
C GLU A 176 1.98 13.54 2.36
N LEU A 177 1.32 12.82 1.45
CA LEU A 177 1.77 12.75 0.08
C LEU A 177 0.92 13.71 -0.75
N LYS A 178 1.20 14.99 -0.54
CA LYS A 178 0.95 16.02 -1.55
C LYS A 178 1.80 15.66 -2.78
N LEU A 179 1.33 14.73 -3.60
CA LEU A 179 1.60 14.74 -5.04
C LEU A 179 0.95 16.03 -5.56
N SER A 180 1.64 17.16 -5.33
CA SER A 180 1.14 18.52 -5.44
C SER A 180 -0.23 18.76 -4.78
N THR A 181 -0.31 19.68 -3.83
CA THR A 181 -1.60 20.29 -3.43
C THR A 181 -2.31 21.05 -4.55
N ASN A 182 -1.78 20.99 -5.77
CA ASN A 182 -2.38 21.48 -7.00
C ASN A 182 -2.76 20.33 -7.95
N SER A 183 -2.72 19.07 -7.52
CA SER A 183 -3.24 17.98 -8.34
C SER A 183 -4.76 18.14 -8.41
N PRO A 184 -5.32 18.29 -9.62
CA PRO A 184 -6.74 18.55 -9.77
C PRO A 184 -7.54 17.41 -9.12
N SER A 185 -8.43 17.73 -8.19
CA SER A 185 -9.40 16.78 -7.65
C SER A 185 -10.54 16.61 -8.64
N LEU A 186 -10.95 15.37 -8.84
CA LEU A 186 -12.09 14.98 -9.62
C LEU A 186 -13.30 14.85 -8.68
N SER A 187 -14.42 15.46 -9.05
CA SER A 187 -15.69 15.20 -8.37
C SER A 187 -16.30 13.92 -8.95
N ILE A 188 -16.83 13.06 -8.10
CA ILE A 188 -17.45 11.79 -8.51
C ILE A 188 -18.82 11.71 -7.85
N SER A 189 -19.87 11.67 -8.65
CA SER A 189 -21.23 11.41 -8.20
C SER A 189 -21.49 9.91 -8.26
N CYS A 190 -21.53 9.26 -7.10
CA CYS A 190 -21.80 7.84 -6.96
C CYS A 190 -23.30 7.58 -6.77
N TYR A 191 -23.91 6.84 -7.69
CA TYR A 191 -25.31 6.39 -7.63
C TYR A 191 -25.35 4.95 -7.16
N PHE A 192 -26.09 4.68 -6.08
CA PHE A 192 -26.33 3.34 -5.55
C PHE A 192 -27.78 2.91 -5.84
N PRO A 193 -28.07 1.61 -6.00
CA PRO A 193 -29.39 1.15 -6.48
C PRO A 193 -30.51 1.50 -5.51
N HIS A 194 -30.19 1.61 -4.22
CA HIS A 194 -31.13 1.87 -3.13
C HIS A 194 -31.10 3.32 -2.62
N GLN A 195 -30.37 4.22 -3.28
CA GLN A 195 -30.27 5.63 -2.88
C GLN A 195 -30.90 6.54 -3.91
N THR A 196 -31.78 7.43 -3.46
CA THR A 196 -32.45 8.42 -4.31
C THR A 196 -31.56 9.62 -4.66
N LYS A 197 -30.42 9.78 -3.97
CA LYS A 197 -29.46 10.86 -4.18
C LYS A 197 -28.08 10.28 -4.44
N ALA A 198 -27.36 10.88 -5.39
CA ALA A 198 -25.96 10.57 -5.59
C ALA A 198 -25.12 11.05 -4.41
N LEU A 199 -24.12 10.27 -4.02
CA LEU A 199 -23.11 10.70 -3.06
C LEU A 199 -21.96 11.35 -3.81
N LEU A 200 -21.64 12.59 -3.43
CA LEU A 200 -20.51 13.29 -4.01
C LEU A 200 -19.22 12.87 -3.29
N LEU A 201 -18.23 12.48 -4.09
CA LEU A 201 -16.91 12.09 -3.65
C LEU A 201 -15.86 12.98 -4.33
N LEU A 202 -14.89 13.48 -3.56
CA LEU A 202 -13.68 14.07 -4.12
C LEU A 202 -12.60 13.01 -4.20
N PHE A 203 -12.06 12.78 -5.39
CA PHE A 203 -11.05 11.77 -5.64
C PHE A 203 -9.88 12.38 -6.42
N PRO A 204 -8.61 12.07 -6.12
CA PRO A 204 -7.50 12.68 -6.84
C PRO A 204 -7.46 12.20 -8.29
N LYS A 205 -7.38 13.12 -9.28
CA LYS A 205 -7.46 12.78 -10.71
C LYS A 205 -6.33 11.88 -11.20
N ASN A 206 -5.19 11.92 -10.52
CA ASN A 206 -3.99 11.15 -10.88
C ASN A 206 -3.99 9.72 -10.30
N GLU A 207 -5.00 9.34 -9.52
CA GLU A 207 -5.12 7.96 -9.04
C GLU A 207 -5.60 7.01 -10.14
N ASN A 208 -5.25 5.75 -9.97
CA ASN A 208 -5.61 4.65 -10.86
C ASN A 208 -6.98 4.04 -10.49
N PHE A 209 -7.50 3.19 -11.37
CA PHE A 209 -8.79 2.52 -11.22
C PHE A 209 -8.85 1.66 -9.95
N PHE A 210 -7.77 0.95 -9.65
CA PHE A 210 -7.74 0.08 -8.48
C PHE A 210 -7.86 0.87 -7.18
N HIS A 211 -7.12 1.97 -7.03
CA HIS A 211 -7.24 2.89 -5.90
C HIS A 211 -8.68 3.39 -5.76
N PHE A 212 -9.33 3.72 -6.87
CA PHE A 212 -10.73 4.11 -6.86
C PHE A 212 -11.62 2.98 -6.31
N VAL A 213 -11.45 1.75 -6.79
CA VAL A 213 -12.21 0.57 -6.32
C VAL A 213 -12.00 0.32 -4.83
N VAL A 214 -10.76 0.32 -4.34
CA VAL A 214 -10.44 0.14 -2.92
C VAL A 214 -11.06 1.25 -2.08
N TYR A 215 -10.92 2.50 -2.53
CA TYR A 215 -11.43 3.66 -1.84
C TYR A 215 -12.95 3.59 -1.67
N ILE A 216 -13.68 3.26 -2.74
CA ILE A 216 -15.14 3.09 -2.70
C ILE A 216 -15.54 1.93 -1.78
N LYS A 217 -14.87 0.77 -1.87
CA LYS A 217 -15.13 -0.38 -0.98
C LYS A 217 -14.92 -0.02 0.49
N GLY A 218 -13.83 0.68 0.81
CA GLY A 218 -13.51 1.11 2.17
C GLY A 218 -14.48 2.15 2.71
N ARG A 219 -14.83 3.16 1.90
CA ARG A 219 -15.69 4.26 2.33
C ARG A 219 -17.14 3.85 2.52
N PHE A 220 -17.70 3.07 1.60
CA PHE A 220 -19.13 2.75 1.60
C PHE A 220 -19.46 1.37 2.19
N LYS A 221 -18.44 0.54 2.47
CA LYS A 221 -18.60 -0.85 2.98
C LYS A 221 -19.60 -1.66 2.14
N TYR A 222 -19.74 -1.34 0.86
CA TYR A 222 -20.70 -1.92 -0.06
C TYR A 222 -19.99 -2.93 -0.98
N PRO A 223 -20.54 -4.13 -1.20
CA PRO A 223 -19.96 -5.09 -2.12
C PRO A 223 -20.10 -4.58 -3.56
N LEU A 224 -19.00 -4.12 -4.15
CA LEU A 224 -18.96 -3.70 -5.54
C LEU A 224 -19.04 -4.94 -6.45
N LYS A 225 -20.20 -5.16 -7.09
CA LYS A 225 -20.35 -6.22 -8.10
C LYS A 225 -20.03 -5.68 -9.49
N ARG A 226 -20.56 -4.50 -9.82
CA ARG A 226 -20.31 -3.84 -11.11
C ARG A 226 -20.18 -2.34 -10.93
N LEU A 227 -19.31 -1.75 -11.73
CA LEU A 227 -19.13 -0.31 -11.85
C LEU A 227 -19.44 0.09 -13.28
N LYS A 228 -20.20 1.17 -13.44
CA LYS A 228 -20.46 1.80 -14.74
C LYS A 228 -20.27 3.31 -14.62
N TYR A 229 -19.93 3.97 -15.71
CA TYR A 229 -19.84 5.42 -15.76
C TYR A 229 -20.65 5.98 -16.92
N LYS A 230 -21.08 7.23 -16.79
CA LYS A 230 -21.76 7.95 -17.88
C LYS A 230 -20.74 8.66 -18.75
N THR A 231 -20.78 8.41 -20.05
CA THR A 231 -19.94 9.06 -21.05
C THR A 231 -20.44 10.47 -21.37
N ARG A 232 -19.64 11.26 -22.09
CA ARG A 232 -20.05 12.60 -22.57
C ARG A 232 -21.31 12.59 -23.43
N LYS A 233 -21.56 11.49 -24.14
CA LYS A 233 -22.73 11.32 -25.01
C LYS A 233 -23.99 10.90 -24.25
N GLY A 234 -23.88 10.62 -22.96
CA GLY A 234 -24.97 10.15 -22.11
C GLY A 234 -25.05 8.63 -21.99
N ASP A 235 -24.23 7.88 -22.73
CA ASP A 235 -24.20 6.41 -22.67
C ASP A 235 -23.64 5.93 -21.33
N ILE A 236 -24.19 4.83 -20.80
CA ILE A 236 -23.69 4.18 -19.58
C ILE A 236 -22.80 2.99 -20.00
N VAL A 237 -21.52 3.05 -19.65
CA VAL A 237 -20.51 2.07 -20.05
C VAL A 237 -19.87 1.43 -18.82
N SER A 238 -19.51 0.15 -18.91
CA SER A 238 -18.83 -0.56 -17.82
C SER A 238 -17.46 0.06 -17.51
N LEU A 239 -17.08 0.03 -16.24
CA LEU A 239 -15.81 0.51 -15.73
C LEU A 239 -15.08 -0.68 -15.09
N ASN A 240 -14.23 -1.36 -15.86
CA ASN A 240 -13.63 -2.64 -15.44
C ASN A 240 -12.12 -2.59 -15.21
N ASP A 241 -11.43 -1.63 -15.84
CA ASP A 241 -9.98 -1.57 -15.83
C ASP A 241 -9.45 -0.12 -15.88
N GLU A 242 -8.12 0.00 -15.94
CA GLU A 242 -7.44 1.30 -16.02
C GLU A 242 -7.76 2.08 -17.29
N LYS A 243 -7.98 1.38 -18.41
CA LYS A 243 -8.29 2.03 -19.69
C LYS A 243 -9.67 2.65 -19.65
N ASP A 244 -10.66 1.92 -19.12
CA ASP A 244 -12.00 2.44 -18.89
C ASP A 244 -11.98 3.63 -17.93
N TRP A 245 -11.11 3.58 -16.90
CA TRP A 245 -10.95 4.67 -15.95
C TRP A 245 -10.39 5.95 -16.56
N GLU A 246 -9.38 5.84 -17.42
CA GLU A 246 -8.87 7.00 -18.17
C GLU A 246 -9.95 7.59 -19.09
N LEU A 247 -10.77 6.75 -19.74
CA LEU A 247 -11.90 7.20 -20.56
C LEU A 247 -12.99 7.87 -19.71
N ALA A 248 -13.26 7.34 -18.52
CA ALA A 248 -14.18 7.95 -17.56
C ALA A 248 -13.68 9.32 -17.11
N LYS A 249 -12.40 9.44 -16.75
CA LYS A 249 -11.75 10.72 -16.41
C LYS A 249 -11.82 11.73 -17.56
N GLY A 250 -11.63 11.25 -18.79
CA GLY A 250 -11.83 12.04 -20.01
C GLY A 250 -13.29 12.46 -20.20
N SER A 251 -14.27 11.70 -19.69
CA SER A 251 -15.69 11.94 -19.89
C SER A 251 -16.32 12.97 -18.96
N ALA A 252 -15.57 13.56 -18.02
CA ALA A 252 -16.09 14.59 -17.13
C ALA A 252 -16.63 15.80 -17.92
N ILE A 253 -17.94 16.04 -17.84
CA ILE A 253 -18.66 17.01 -18.70
C ILE A 253 -18.76 18.39 -18.02
N ILE A 254 -19.16 18.43 -16.75
CA ILE A 254 -19.52 19.67 -16.02
C ILE A 254 -18.78 19.68 -14.67
N LYS A 255 -18.09 20.78 -14.35
CA LYS A 255 -17.36 20.99 -13.08
C LYS A 255 -16.37 19.87 -12.72
N ASN A 256 -15.76 19.21 -13.72
CA ASN A 256 -14.84 18.10 -13.49
C ASN A 256 -15.49 16.94 -12.70
N THR A 257 -16.79 16.68 -12.95
CA THR A 257 -17.57 15.63 -12.28
C THR A 257 -17.77 14.40 -13.19
N ILE A 258 -17.51 13.20 -12.67
CA ILE A 258 -17.88 11.91 -13.28
C ILE A 258 -19.12 11.36 -12.58
N GLU A 259 -20.06 10.81 -13.33
CA GLU A 259 -21.17 10.04 -12.78
C GLU A 259 -20.81 8.54 -12.82
N ILE A 260 -20.84 7.89 -11.66
CA ILE A 260 -20.54 6.46 -11.52
C ILE A 260 -21.74 5.76 -10.88
N TYR A 261 -22.17 4.67 -11.50
CA TYR A 261 -23.25 3.82 -11.05
C TYR A 261 -22.64 2.56 -10.44
N ILE A 262 -22.99 2.31 -9.18
CA ILE A 262 -22.51 1.19 -8.38
C ILE A 262 -23.66 0.19 -8.26
N GLU A 263 -23.45 -1.04 -8.75
CA GLU A 263 -24.42 -2.15 -8.67
C GLU A 263 -23.91 -3.25 -7.75
#